data_AF-A0A0F2Q6Q8-F1
#
_entry.id   AF-A0A0F2Q6Q8-F1
#
_cell.length_a   1.000
_cell.length_b   1.000
_cell.length_c   1.000
_cell.angle_alpha   90.00
_cell.angle_beta   90.00
_cell.angle_gamma   90.00
#
_symmetry.space_group_name_H-M   'P 1'
#
loop_
_entity.id
_entity.type
_entity.pdbx_description
1 polymer ?
#
loop_
_entity_poly.entity_id
_entity_poly.type
_entity_poly.pdbx_seq_one_letter_code
_entity_poly.pdbx_strand_id
1 'polypeptide(L)'
;DTFDFLGFTHYCGKSKAGKFRVKRITSKKKMRSKVVKIKQWLRKSLTKPIVQLIKELNVKLQGHYNYYGITDNTPGIKKYAYIVRRALFRHINRRRQGKPCDFLKFEKLISKYPLATPRIRVSIY
;
A
#
# COMPACT_ATOMS: atom_id res chain seq x y z
N ASP A 1 2.60 17.43 21.25
CA ASP A 1 3.62 16.39 20.99
C ASP A 1 3.07 15.20 20.20
N THR A 2 3.96 14.42 19.60
CA THR A 2 3.66 13.17 18.87
C THR A 2 4.59 12.06 19.30
N PHE A 3 4.14 10.80 19.31
CA PHE A 3 5.02 9.65 19.60
C PHE A 3 4.72 8.44 18.71
N ASP A 4 5.73 7.62 18.49
CA ASP A 4 5.61 6.39 17.68
C ASP A 4 5.41 5.17 18.59
N PHE A 5 4.32 4.42 18.40
CA PHE A 5 4.06 3.17 19.11
C PHE A 5 3.32 2.18 18.21
N LEU A 6 3.67 0.89 18.30
CA LEU A 6 3.13 -0.20 17.45
C LEU A 6 3.09 0.15 15.94
N GLY A 7 4.03 0.95 15.48
CA GLY A 7 4.12 1.34 14.08
C GLY A 7 3.15 2.42 13.62
N PHE A 8 2.48 3.09 14.55
CA PHE A 8 1.70 4.30 14.33
C PHE A 8 2.37 5.50 14.97
N THR A 9 2.27 6.65 14.31
CA THR A 9 2.49 7.95 14.95
C THR A 9 1.16 8.38 15.58
N HIS A 10 1.17 8.55 16.89
CA HIS A 10 0.07 9.05 17.69
C HIS A 10 0.22 10.55 17.86
N TYR A 11 -0.88 11.28 17.68
CA TYR A 11 -0.88 12.74 17.80
C TYR A 11 -2.23 13.24 18.27
N CYS A 12 -2.22 14.28 19.11
CA CYS A 12 -3.44 14.94 19.55
C CYS A 12 -4.06 15.75 18.40
N GLY A 13 -5.38 15.73 18.30
CA GLY A 13 -6.11 16.52 17.32
C GLY A 13 -7.59 16.64 17.69
N LYS A 14 -8.39 17.18 16.78
CA LYS A 14 -9.84 17.29 16.93
C LYS A 14 -10.56 16.32 15.99
N SER A 15 -11.69 15.80 16.44
CA SER A 15 -12.67 15.10 15.61
C SER A 15 -13.36 16.09 14.65
N LYS A 16 -14.16 15.58 13.72
CA LYS A 16 -15.00 16.44 12.85
C LYS A 16 -15.95 17.32 13.64
N ALA A 17 -16.41 16.87 14.80
CA ALA A 17 -17.27 17.61 15.73
C ALA A 17 -16.47 18.46 16.74
N GLY A 18 -15.18 18.74 16.50
CA GLY A 18 -14.36 19.61 17.33
C GLY A 18 -13.83 18.99 18.64
N LYS A 19 -14.34 17.82 19.06
CA LYS A 19 -13.88 17.14 20.29
C LYS A 19 -12.42 16.68 20.20
N PHE A 20 -11.66 16.90 21.27
CA PHE A 20 -10.27 16.44 21.40
C PHE A 20 -10.17 14.91 21.33
N ARG A 21 -9.19 14.38 20.60
CA ARG A 21 -8.86 12.94 20.56
C ARG A 21 -7.45 12.65 20.06
N VAL A 22 -6.97 11.42 20.29
CA VAL A 22 -5.65 10.92 19.86
C VAL A 22 -5.71 10.25 18.48
N LYS A 23 -5.36 10.98 17.42
CA LYS A 23 -5.35 10.45 16.06
C LYS A 23 -4.12 9.58 15.80
N ARG A 24 -4.25 8.67 14.82
CA ARG A 24 -3.22 7.67 14.49
C ARG A 24 -2.99 7.59 12.99
N ILE A 25 -1.73 7.65 12.57
CA ILE A 25 -1.30 7.43 11.18
C ILE A 25 -0.15 6.43 11.14
N THR A 26 0.07 5.76 10.00
CA THR A 26 1.24 4.90 9.84
C THR A 26 2.51 5.69 10.09
N SER A 27 3.39 5.21 10.95
CA SER A 27 4.63 5.93 11.23
C SER A 27 5.52 6.02 10.00
N LYS A 28 6.24 7.14 9.86
CA LYS A 28 7.11 7.39 8.70
C LYS A 28 8.14 6.27 8.53
N LYS A 29 8.73 5.80 9.65
CA LYS A 29 9.69 4.68 9.68
C LYS A 29 9.07 3.39 9.14
N LYS A 30 7.86 3.02 9.60
CA LYS A 30 7.19 1.80 9.13
C LYS A 30 6.71 1.90 7.68
N MET A 31 6.21 3.06 7.25
CA MET A 31 5.83 3.30 5.85
C MET A 31 7.03 3.08 4.92
N ARG A 32 8.18 3.70 5.23
CA ARG A 32 9.42 3.50 4.46
C ARG A 32 9.83 2.02 4.44
N SER A 33 9.85 1.36 5.60
CA SER A 33 10.22 -0.06 5.70
C SER A 33 9.31 -0.96 4.85
N LYS A 34 7.98 -0.78 4.90
CA LYS A 34 7.03 -1.57 4.10
C LYS A 34 7.24 -1.34 2.60
N VAL A 35 7.48 -0.09 2.17
CA VAL A 35 7.77 0.24 0.76
C VAL A 35 9.09 -0.39 0.28
N VAL A 36 10.13 -0.39 1.10
CA VAL A 36 11.41 -1.05 0.76
C VAL A 36 11.19 -2.56 0.61
N LYS A 37 10.53 -3.19 1.60
CA LYS A 37 10.25 -4.63 1.59
C LYS A 37 9.46 -5.07 0.36
N ILE A 38 8.41 -4.34 -0.02
CA ILE A 38 7.60 -4.72 -1.19
C ILE A 38 8.34 -4.54 -2.51
N LYS A 39 9.17 -3.49 -2.64
CA LYS A 39 10.03 -3.29 -3.81
C LYS A 39 11.09 -4.39 -3.92
N GLN A 40 11.71 -4.78 -2.81
CA GLN A 40 12.66 -5.90 -2.77
C GLN A 40 11.98 -7.22 -3.13
N TRP A 41 10.81 -7.51 -2.56
CA TRP A 41 10.04 -8.70 -2.90
C TRP A 41 9.65 -8.73 -4.39
N LEU A 42 9.20 -7.60 -4.95
CA LEU A 42 8.96 -7.49 -6.38
C LEU A 42 10.24 -7.83 -7.16
N ARG A 43 11.39 -7.22 -6.86
CA ARG A 43 12.65 -7.54 -7.55
C ARG A 43 13.01 -9.03 -7.50
N LYS A 44 12.86 -9.68 -6.35
CA LYS A 44 13.11 -11.13 -6.20
C LYS A 44 12.12 -12.01 -6.97
N SER A 45 10.93 -11.48 -7.26
CA SER A 45 9.87 -12.23 -7.93
C SER A 45 9.96 -12.14 -9.45
N LEU A 46 11.07 -11.75 -10.07
CA LEU A 46 11.20 -11.47 -11.52
C LEU A 46 10.77 -12.62 -12.45
N THR A 47 10.91 -13.87 -12.04
CA THR A 47 10.61 -15.05 -12.87
C THR A 47 9.16 -15.54 -12.74
N LYS A 48 8.40 -15.09 -11.73
CA LYS A 48 7.05 -15.62 -11.46
C LYS A 48 6.05 -15.29 -12.57
N PRO A 49 5.07 -16.14 -12.92
CA PRO A 49 3.97 -15.73 -13.80
C PRO A 49 3.24 -14.48 -13.28
N ILE A 50 2.80 -13.58 -14.17
CA ILE A 50 2.20 -12.28 -13.78
C ILE A 50 0.95 -12.46 -12.91
N VAL A 51 0.10 -13.44 -13.22
CA VAL A 51 -1.13 -13.72 -12.48
C VAL A 51 -0.81 -14.14 -11.04
N GLN A 52 0.16 -15.04 -10.86
CA GLN A 52 0.62 -15.48 -9.55
C GLN A 52 1.27 -14.33 -8.77
N LEU A 53 2.08 -13.51 -9.44
CA LEU A 53 2.68 -12.31 -8.85
C LEU A 53 1.60 -11.37 -8.29
N ILE A 54 0.54 -11.09 -9.06
CA ILE A 54 -0.56 -10.21 -8.63
C ILE A 54 -1.33 -10.85 -7.46
N LYS A 55 -1.60 -12.15 -7.50
CA LYS A 55 -2.27 -12.88 -6.41
C LYS A 55 -1.49 -12.75 -5.09
N GLU A 56 -0.19 -13.01 -5.11
CA GLU A 56 0.66 -12.88 -3.92
C GLU A 56 0.81 -11.43 -3.46
N LEU A 57 0.87 -10.48 -4.40
CA LEU A 57 0.90 -9.06 -4.09
C LEU A 57 -0.38 -8.62 -3.36
N ASN A 58 -1.54 -9.14 -3.76
CA ASN A 58 -2.81 -8.87 -3.11
C ASN A 58 -2.85 -9.35 -1.66
N VAL A 59 -2.31 -10.52 -1.35
CA VAL A 59 -2.18 -10.99 0.03
C VAL A 59 -1.35 -10.01 0.87
N LYS A 60 -0.24 -9.51 0.32
CA LYS A 60 0.63 -8.53 1.01
C LYS A 60 -0.03 -7.18 1.20
N LEU A 61 -0.77 -6.71 0.19
CA LEU A 61 -1.55 -5.46 0.26
C LEU A 61 -2.66 -5.58 1.30
N GLN A 62 -3.43 -6.67 1.27
CA GLN A 62 -4.48 -6.95 2.24
C GLN A 62 -3.94 -6.95 3.67
N GLY A 63 -2.82 -7.63 3.93
CA GLY A 63 -2.19 -7.60 5.26
C GLY A 63 -1.79 -6.19 5.71
N HIS A 64 -1.31 -5.35 4.80
CA HIS A 64 -1.03 -3.95 5.11
C HIS A 64 -2.30 -3.16 5.44
N TYR A 65 -3.37 -3.32 4.66
CA TYR A 65 -4.63 -2.63 4.89
C TYR A 65 -5.37 -3.11 6.13
N ASN A 66 -5.28 -4.40 6.45
CA ASN A 66 -5.86 -4.98 7.66
C ASN A 66 -5.23 -4.37 8.92
N TYR A 67 -3.92 -4.12 8.90
CA TYR A 67 -3.23 -3.52 10.04
C TYR A 67 -3.35 -2.00 10.09
N TYR A 68 -3.09 -1.31 8.97
CA TYR A 68 -3.00 0.15 8.93
C TYR A 68 -4.30 0.84 8.51
N GLY A 69 -5.35 0.10 8.13
CA GLY A 69 -6.64 0.62 7.73
C GLY A 69 -7.48 1.06 8.93
N ILE A 70 -7.06 2.13 9.59
CA ILE A 70 -7.79 2.76 10.72
C ILE A 70 -8.30 4.14 10.32
N THR A 71 -9.35 4.62 10.98
CA THR A 71 -10.13 5.84 10.64
C THR A 71 -9.30 7.03 10.16
N ASP A 72 -8.23 7.39 10.89
CA ASP A 72 -7.42 8.59 10.61
C ASP A 72 -6.31 8.36 9.55
N ASN A 73 -6.10 7.12 9.12
CA ASN A 73 -4.96 6.74 8.28
C ASN A 73 -5.33 6.42 6.82
N THR A 74 -6.52 6.83 6.36
CA THR A 74 -6.92 6.72 4.95
C THR A 74 -5.85 7.26 3.98
N PRO A 75 -5.23 8.45 4.22
CA PRO A 75 -4.18 8.95 3.34
C PRO A 75 -2.95 8.03 3.30
N GLY A 76 -2.58 7.43 4.43
CA GLY A 76 -1.43 6.52 4.54
C GLY A 76 -1.61 5.25 3.71
N ILE A 77 -2.75 4.58 3.83
CA ILE A 77 -3.04 3.35 3.07
C ILE A 77 -3.21 3.62 1.57
N LYS A 78 -3.80 4.76 1.18
CA LYS A 78 -3.90 5.19 -0.22
C LYS A 78 -2.53 5.47 -0.81
N LYS A 79 -1.66 6.18 -0.07
CA LYS A 79 -0.28 6.45 -0.48
C LYS A 79 0.50 5.15 -0.68
N TYR A 80 0.38 4.20 0.23
CA TYR A 80 1.01 2.88 0.09
C TYR A 80 0.52 2.15 -1.17
N ALA A 81 -0.80 2.10 -1.39
CA ALA A 81 -1.42 1.49 -2.57
C ALA A 81 -0.86 2.08 -3.88
N TYR A 82 -0.78 3.41 -3.97
CA TYR A 82 -0.24 4.12 -5.12
C TYR A 82 1.24 3.77 -5.38
N ILE A 83 2.07 3.78 -4.34
CA ILE A 83 3.50 3.45 -4.46
C ILE A 83 3.67 2.00 -4.94
N VAL A 84 2.89 1.07 -4.40
CA VAL A 84 2.93 -0.34 -4.79
C VAL A 84 2.48 -0.52 -6.24
N ARG A 85 1.38 0.11 -6.66
CA ARG A 85 0.90 0.07 -8.05
C ARG A 85 1.99 0.53 -9.03
N ARG A 86 2.65 1.66 -8.74
CA ARG A 86 3.78 2.15 -9.55
C ARG A 86 4.98 1.22 -9.54
N ALA A 87 5.29 0.61 -8.40
CA ALA A 87 6.38 -0.35 -8.29
C ALA A 87 6.10 -1.62 -9.11
N LEU A 88 4.84 -2.08 -9.15
CA LEU A 88 4.40 -3.20 -9.98
C LEU A 88 4.52 -2.86 -11.47
N PHE A 89 4.04 -1.68 -11.90
CA PHE A 89 4.17 -1.25 -13.30
C PHE A 89 5.64 -1.28 -13.78
N ARG A 90 6.55 -0.69 -12.98
CA ARG A 90 7.99 -0.76 -13.25
C ARG A 90 8.54 -2.18 -13.24
N HIS A 91 8.00 -3.05 -12.38
CA HIS A 91 8.42 -4.44 -12.31
C HIS A 91 8.03 -5.23 -13.56
N ILE A 92 6.82 -5.05 -14.07
CA ILE A 92 6.35 -5.68 -15.31
C ILE A 92 7.19 -5.23 -16.49
N ASN A 93 7.48 -3.93 -16.61
CA ASN A 93 8.31 -3.40 -17.68
C ASN A 93 9.75 -3.92 -17.64
N ARG A 94 10.31 -4.17 -16.44
CA ARG A 94 11.66 -4.73 -16.31
C ARG A 94 11.80 -6.16 -16.81
N ARG A 95 10.72 -6.95 -16.79
CA ARG A 95 10.74 -8.36 -17.22
C ARG A 95 10.71 -8.53 -18.73
N ARG A 96 10.20 -7.53 -19.44
CA ARG A 96 10.01 -7.63 -20.87
C ARG A 96 11.32 -7.32 -21.57
N GLN A 97 11.75 -8.23 -22.45
CA GLN A 97 12.89 -8.03 -23.34
C GLN A 97 12.51 -7.25 -24.62
N GLY A 98 11.24 -6.88 -24.80
CA GLY A 98 10.73 -6.13 -25.96
C GLY A 98 10.09 -4.78 -25.59
N LYS A 99 9.18 -4.27 -26.44
CA LYS A 99 8.54 -2.96 -26.24
C LYS A 99 7.91 -2.85 -24.83
N PRO A 100 8.16 -1.74 -24.11
CA PRO A 100 7.58 -1.51 -22.80
C PRO A 100 6.06 -1.65 -22.80
N CYS A 101 5.50 -2.16 -21.70
CA CYS A 101 4.07 -2.08 -21.47
C CYS A 101 3.71 -0.60 -21.32
N ASP A 102 2.90 -0.08 -22.25
CA ASP A 102 2.27 1.21 -22.07
C ASP A 102 1.29 1.17 -20.88
N PHE A 103 0.92 2.36 -20.41
CA PHE A 103 0.04 2.49 -19.27
C PHE A 103 -1.34 1.85 -19.52
N LEU A 104 -1.86 1.92 -20.74
CA LEU A 104 -3.17 1.36 -21.10
C LEU A 104 -3.21 -0.17 -20.99
N LYS A 105 -2.16 -0.87 -21.44
CA LYS A 105 -2.02 -2.32 -21.28
C LYS A 105 -1.87 -2.71 -19.82
N PHE A 106 -1.18 -1.89 -19.02
CA PHE A 106 -1.13 -2.09 -17.58
C PHE A 106 -2.52 -1.92 -16.95
N GLU A 107 -3.28 -0.89 -17.30
CA GLU A 107 -4.65 -0.72 -16.83
C GLU A 107 -5.56 -1.88 -17.23
N LYS A 108 -5.46 -2.39 -18.47
CA LYS A 108 -6.17 -3.60 -18.91
C LYS A 108 -5.81 -4.82 -18.04
N LEU A 109 -4.52 -5.00 -17.73
CA LEU A 109 -4.07 -6.07 -16.86
C LEU A 109 -4.64 -5.95 -15.45
N ILE A 110 -4.62 -4.75 -14.86
CA ILE A 110 -5.16 -4.53 -13.51
C ILE A 110 -6.69 -4.58 -13.50
N SER A 111 -7.37 -4.23 -14.60
CA SER A 111 -8.81 -4.44 -14.73
C SER A 111 -9.16 -5.93 -14.68
N LYS A 112 -8.39 -6.78 -15.38
CA LYS A 112 -8.56 -8.24 -15.36
C LYS A 112 -8.15 -8.88 -14.02
N TYR A 113 -7.07 -8.39 -13.41
CA TYR A 113 -6.53 -8.89 -12.13
C TYR A 113 -6.38 -7.73 -11.13
N PRO A 114 -7.48 -7.31 -10.49
CA PRO A 114 -7.50 -6.12 -9.66
C PRO A 114 -6.60 -6.22 -8.44
N LEU A 115 -5.92 -5.12 -8.13
CA LEU A 115 -5.18 -4.99 -6.88
C LEU A 115 -6.14 -4.76 -5.72
N ALA A 116 -5.81 -5.30 -4.55
CA ALA A 116 -6.56 -5.05 -3.33
C ALA A 116 -6.70 -3.54 -3.10
N THR A 117 -7.93 -3.10 -2.83
CA THR A 117 -8.23 -1.67 -2.63
C THR A 117 -8.00 -1.28 -1.17
N PRO A 118 -7.34 -0.14 -0.89
CA PRO A 118 -7.23 0.37 0.47
C PRO A 118 -8.61 0.71 1.02
N ARG A 119 -8.97 0.10 2.16
CA ARG A 119 -10.21 0.38 2.89
C ARG A 119 -9.91 0.53 4.38
N ILE A 120 -10.72 1.32 5.08
CA ILE A 120 -10.72 1.31 6.53
C ILE A 120 -11.33 -0.02 6.99
N ARG A 121 -10.65 -0.66 7.93
CA ARG A 121 -10.96 -1.98 8.49
C ARG A 121 -11.42 -1.89 9.93
N VAL A 122 -10.89 -0.94 10.68
CA VAL A 122 -11.23 -0.73 12.09
C VAL A 122 -11.58 0.73 12.30
N SER A 123 -12.77 0.99 12.84
CA SER A 123 -13.06 2.28 13.46
C SER A 123 -12.50 2.26 14.88
N ILE A 124 -11.66 3.23 15.19
CA ILE A 124 -11.02 3.39 16.51
C ILE A 124 -11.73 4.43 17.38
N TYR A 125 -12.93 4.85 16.96
CA TYR A 125 -13.86 5.80 17.57
C TYR A 125 -15.28 5.49 17.15
#